data_AF-A0A8U0U5T3-F1
#
_entry.id   AF-A0A8U0U5T3-F1
#
_cell.length_a   1.000
_cell.length_b   1.000
_cell.length_c   1.000
_cell.angle_alpha   90.00
_cell.angle_beta   90.00
_cell.angle_gamma   90.00
#
_symmetry.space_group_name_H-M   'P 1'
#
loop_
_entity.id
_entity.type
_entity.pdbx_description
1 polymer ?
#
loop_
_entity_poly.entity_id
_entity_poly.type
_entity_poly.pdbx_seq_one_letter_code
_entity_poly.pdbx_strand_id
1 'polypeptide(L)'
;YYMDSRVTKVEDFLKTRLLDTLTEQITKVLKVVNSHAPGKKVWLGGVGPAWAGGTNNLSDTYAAGFLWMNTLGMAAMQGIDVVLRHSFFDYGYTHLVDQHFNPLPDYWFSLVFKRLVGPRVLAVRVAGLQRKPRPGRVIRDKLRIYAHCTSFHNHNYVRGSITIYIINLHRSRKKIKLAGTLRNKTVHQYLLQPYGTDGLHARSVQLNGEKLLMVDNETFPELKPQTLRAGKTIAMPPMTIGFYVIRNINAYACRR
;
A
#
# COMPACT_ATOMS: atom_id res chain seq x y z
N TYR A 1 15.96 -3.54 2.79
CA TYR A 1 15.69 -4.10 1.45
C TYR A 1 15.08 -5.50 1.59
N TYR A 2 14.23 -5.92 0.66
CA TYR A 2 13.52 -7.20 0.75
C TYR A 2 14.23 -8.35 0.03
N MET A 3 14.76 -8.09 -1.17
CA MET A 3 15.33 -9.15 -2.01
C MET A 3 16.68 -9.61 -1.46
N ASP A 4 16.79 -10.93 -1.24
CA ASP A 4 18.05 -11.68 -1.21
C ASP A 4 18.06 -12.67 -2.38
N SER A 5 19.02 -13.60 -2.41
CA SER A 5 19.14 -14.66 -3.45
C SER A 5 17.88 -15.53 -3.67
N ARG A 6 16.86 -15.44 -2.81
CA ARG A 6 15.61 -16.22 -2.89
C ARG A 6 14.50 -15.54 -3.69
N VAL A 7 14.71 -14.32 -4.19
CA VAL A 7 13.76 -13.64 -5.08
C VAL A 7 14.30 -13.68 -6.51
N THR A 8 13.70 -14.55 -7.32
CA THR A 8 14.17 -14.80 -8.69
C THR A 8 13.09 -14.54 -9.75
N LYS A 9 11.82 -14.41 -9.34
CA LYS A 9 10.69 -14.14 -10.24
C LYS A 9 9.62 -13.26 -9.59
N VAL A 10 8.74 -12.68 -10.40
CA VAL A 10 7.76 -11.67 -9.97
C VAL A 10 6.77 -12.20 -8.93
N GLU A 11 6.42 -13.48 -9.00
CA GLU A 11 5.50 -14.11 -8.03
C GLU A 11 6.08 -14.19 -6.62
N ASP A 12 7.41 -14.08 -6.48
CA ASP A 12 8.06 -14.09 -5.17
C ASP A 12 7.70 -12.84 -4.36
N PHE A 13 7.34 -11.74 -5.00
CA PHE A 13 6.83 -10.53 -4.33
C PHE A 13 5.47 -10.75 -3.66
N LEU A 14 4.76 -11.83 -4.02
CA LEU A 14 3.51 -12.25 -3.36
C LEU A 14 3.74 -13.17 -2.16
N LYS A 15 4.98 -13.63 -1.92
CA LYS A 15 5.31 -14.50 -0.79
C LYS A 15 5.20 -13.69 0.50
N THR A 16 4.22 -14.04 1.33
CA THR A 16 3.97 -13.35 2.62
C THR A 16 5.19 -13.32 3.53
N ARG A 17 6.02 -14.39 3.52
CA ARG A 17 7.30 -14.42 4.26
C ARG A 17 8.21 -13.23 3.93
N LEU A 18 8.32 -12.89 2.65
CA LEU A 18 9.17 -11.78 2.19
C LEU A 18 8.69 -10.47 2.83
N LEU A 19 7.40 -10.22 2.70
CA LEU A 19 6.72 -9.03 3.23
C LEU A 19 6.73 -8.96 4.77
N ASP A 20 6.73 -10.10 5.46
CA ASP A 20 6.77 -10.17 6.92
C ASP A 20 8.18 -9.92 7.49
N THR A 21 9.24 -10.11 6.69
CA THR A 21 10.65 -9.89 7.10
C THR A 21 10.88 -8.49 7.67
N LEU A 22 10.27 -7.46 7.07
CA LEU A 22 10.45 -6.08 7.52
C LEU A 22 9.92 -5.85 8.95
N THR A 23 8.84 -6.54 9.32
CA THR A 23 8.25 -6.45 10.67
C THR A 23 9.21 -6.89 11.74
N GLU A 24 9.91 -8.00 11.52
CA GLU A 24 10.89 -8.52 12.47
C GLU A 24 12.06 -7.54 12.64
N GLN A 25 12.50 -6.89 11.56
CA GLN A 25 13.59 -5.91 11.59
C GLN A 25 13.17 -4.62 12.30
N ILE A 26 12.01 -4.06 11.98
CA ILE A 26 11.47 -2.88 12.66
C ILE A 26 11.31 -3.16 14.15
N THR A 27 10.77 -4.32 14.53
CA THR A 27 10.60 -4.71 15.94
C THR A 27 11.93 -4.72 16.69
N LYS A 28 13.00 -5.26 16.09
CA LYS A 28 14.34 -5.25 16.71
C LYS A 28 14.88 -3.84 16.90
N VAL A 29 14.77 -3.00 15.87
CA VAL A 29 15.21 -1.59 15.92
C VAL A 29 14.45 -0.82 17.01
N LEU A 30 13.12 -0.94 17.04
CA LEU A 30 12.29 -0.27 18.04
C LEU A 30 12.60 -0.74 19.46
N LYS A 31 12.93 -2.02 19.69
CA LYS A 31 13.37 -2.50 21.00
C LYS A 31 14.65 -1.78 21.46
N VAL A 32 15.65 -1.66 20.58
CA VAL A 32 16.91 -0.99 20.88
C VAL A 32 16.69 0.51 21.15
N VAL A 33 15.90 1.18 20.31
CA VAL A 33 15.57 2.60 20.50
C VAL A 33 14.82 2.81 21.81
N ASN A 34 13.83 1.96 22.12
CA ASN A 34 13.07 2.09 23.36
C ASN A 34 13.90 1.79 24.62
N SER A 35 14.97 1.01 24.53
CA SER A 35 15.84 0.76 25.69
C SER A 35 16.90 1.83 25.91
N HIS A 36 17.35 2.51 24.85
CA HIS A 36 18.46 3.49 24.93
C HIS A 36 18.02 4.95 24.75
N ALA A 37 16.94 5.20 23.99
CA ALA A 37 16.41 6.54 23.71
C ALA A 37 14.87 6.52 23.57
N PRO A 38 14.14 6.23 24.67
CA PRO A 38 12.68 6.15 24.65
C PRO A 38 12.02 7.41 24.04
N GLY A 39 11.01 7.21 23.18
CA GLY A 39 10.26 8.30 22.55
C GLY A 39 10.95 8.98 21.37
N LYS A 40 12.21 8.62 21.04
CA LYS A 40 12.87 9.12 19.84
C LYS A 40 12.14 8.61 18.58
N LYS A 41 11.99 9.50 17.60
CA LYS A 41 11.41 9.17 16.31
C LYS A 41 12.32 8.24 15.51
N VAL A 42 11.73 7.31 14.78
CA VAL A 42 12.48 6.28 14.03
C VAL A 42 12.11 6.35 12.56
N TRP A 43 13.11 6.49 11.71
CA TRP A 43 12.96 6.68 10.27
C TRP A 43 13.60 5.50 9.52
N LEU A 44 12.96 5.05 8.44
CA LEU A 44 13.58 4.15 7.48
C LEU A 44 14.29 4.99 6.42
N GLY A 45 15.61 5.11 6.54
CA GLY A 45 16.44 6.02 5.73
C GLY A 45 16.63 5.62 4.26
N GLY A 46 16.22 4.42 3.86
CA GLY A 46 16.29 3.95 2.48
C GLY A 46 15.64 2.58 2.33
N VAL A 47 14.53 2.53 1.60
CA VAL A 47 13.79 1.28 1.34
C VAL A 47 13.52 1.14 -0.14
N GLY A 48 13.86 -0.02 -0.69
CA GLY A 48 13.51 -0.45 -2.03
C GLY A 48 13.29 -1.97 -2.08
N PRO A 49 12.79 -2.49 -3.21
CA PRO A 49 12.54 -3.93 -3.37
C PRO A 49 13.84 -4.74 -3.24
N ALA A 50 14.95 -4.31 -3.86
CA ALA A 50 16.24 -5.01 -3.83
C ALA A 50 17.41 -4.16 -3.34
N TRP A 51 18.48 -4.84 -2.90
CA TRP A 51 19.81 -4.24 -2.71
C TRP A 51 20.55 -4.16 -4.06
N ALA A 52 21.59 -3.32 -4.17
CA ALA A 52 22.44 -3.14 -5.36
C ALA A 52 21.69 -2.81 -6.67
N GLY A 53 20.83 -1.78 -6.63
CA GLY A 53 20.24 -1.23 -7.85
C GLY A 53 19.00 -1.95 -8.34
N GLY A 54 18.55 -3.06 -7.76
CA GLY A 54 17.32 -3.73 -8.21
C GLY A 54 17.55 -4.76 -9.31
N THR A 55 16.48 -5.48 -9.67
CA THR A 55 16.52 -6.47 -10.75
C THR A 55 15.55 -6.06 -11.85
N ASN A 56 16.05 -6.02 -13.08
CA ASN A 56 15.26 -5.75 -14.28
C ASN A 56 14.05 -6.70 -14.36
N ASN A 57 12.91 -6.22 -14.88
CA ASN A 57 11.66 -6.98 -14.99
C ASN A 57 11.09 -7.49 -13.66
N LEU A 58 11.58 -6.97 -12.53
CA LEU A 58 11.05 -7.25 -11.19
C LEU A 58 10.79 -5.95 -10.44
N SER A 59 11.85 -5.17 -10.17
CA SER A 59 11.81 -4.02 -9.26
C SER A 59 11.06 -2.80 -9.83
N ASP A 60 10.86 -2.77 -11.15
CA ASP A 60 10.22 -1.71 -11.93
C ASP A 60 8.81 -2.10 -12.43
N THR A 61 8.26 -3.21 -11.91
CA THR A 61 6.97 -3.79 -12.33
C THR A 61 5.84 -3.51 -11.34
N TYR A 62 4.59 -3.76 -11.76
CA TYR A 62 3.40 -3.66 -10.92
C TYR A 62 3.54 -4.45 -9.60
N ALA A 63 4.18 -5.62 -9.65
CA ALA A 63 4.32 -6.45 -8.46
C ALA A 63 5.22 -5.83 -7.38
N ALA A 64 6.16 -4.95 -7.73
CA ALA A 64 6.98 -4.23 -6.75
C ALA A 64 6.09 -3.40 -5.80
N GLY A 65 4.93 -2.95 -6.29
CA GLY A 65 3.90 -2.25 -5.54
C GLY A 65 3.39 -3.02 -4.33
N PHE A 66 3.37 -4.36 -4.36
CA PHE A 66 3.00 -5.15 -3.19
C PHE A 66 3.97 -4.98 -2.03
N LEU A 67 5.27 -4.99 -2.32
CA LEU A 67 6.31 -4.76 -1.32
C LEU A 67 6.25 -3.31 -0.83
N TRP A 68 6.10 -2.36 -1.75
CA TRP A 68 6.09 -0.94 -1.41
C TRP A 68 4.89 -0.58 -0.53
N MET A 69 3.68 -0.94 -0.94
CA MET A 69 2.46 -0.66 -0.17
C MET A 69 2.41 -1.37 1.18
N ASN A 70 2.93 -2.60 1.25
CA ASN A 70 3.07 -3.31 2.51
C ASN A 70 4.08 -2.62 3.44
N THR A 71 5.19 -2.10 2.90
CA THR A 71 6.18 -1.34 3.68
C THR A 71 5.53 -0.15 4.35
N LEU A 72 4.80 0.68 3.58
CA LEU A 72 4.14 1.86 4.11
C LEU A 72 3.15 1.51 5.22
N GLY A 73 2.33 0.48 5.02
CA GLY A 73 1.34 0.07 6.01
C GLY A 73 1.94 -0.56 7.27
N MET A 74 2.91 -1.46 7.12
CA MET A 74 3.59 -2.08 8.26
C MET A 74 4.40 -1.07 9.06
N ALA A 75 5.11 -0.17 8.38
CA ALA A 75 5.90 0.89 9.03
C ALA A 75 4.99 1.83 9.83
N ALA A 76 3.90 2.31 9.25
CA ALA A 76 2.94 3.17 9.94
C ALA A 76 2.33 2.48 11.17
N MET A 77 1.91 1.22 11.04
CA MET A 77 1.34 0.45 12.16
C MET A 77 2.32 0.19 13.30
N GLN A 78 3.62 0.18 13.03
CA GLN A 78 4.67 -0.03 14.03
C GLN A 78 5.25 1.28 14.58
N GLY A 79 4.73 2.43 14.15
CA GLY A 79 5.16 3.74 14.66
C GLY A 79 6.45 4.26 14.04
N ILE A 80 6.81 3.80 12.84
CA ILE A 80 7.84 4.47 12.03
C ILE A 80 7.29 5.80 11.52
N ASP A 81 8.03 6.88 11.75
CA ASP A 81 7.57 8.24 11.43
C ASP A 81 7.80 8.62 9.97
N VAL A 82 8.89 8.14 9.36
CA VAL A 82 9.28 8.47 7.98
C VAL A 82 9.80 7.23 7.26
N VAL A 83 9.39 7.07 6.00
CA VAL A 83 9.91 6.04 5.09
C VAL A 83 10.46 6.73 3.84
N LEU A 84 11.77 6.66 3.64
CA LEU A 84 12.44 7.17 2.45
C LEU A 84 12.52 6.07 1.39
N ARG A 85 11.86 6.28 0.25
CA ARG A 85 11.93 5.39 -0.90
C ARG A 85 13.26 5.59 -1.62
N HIS A 86 14.04 4.53 -1.72
CA HIS A 86 15.23 4.49 -2.55
C HIS A 86 14.90 3.83 -3.91
N SER A 87 14.96 4.50 -5.05
CA SER A 87 15.20 5.94 -5.27
C SER A 87 14.01 6.61 -5.97
N PHE A 88 14.00 7.95 -6.02
CA PHE A 88 13.04 8.69 -6.83
C PHE A 88 13.35 8.54 -8.33
N PHE A 89 14.59 8.85 -8.70
CA PHE A 89 15.13 8.82 -10.07
C PHE A 89 16.51 8.15 -10.06
N ASP A 90 16.93 7.63 -11.21
CA ASP A 90 18.30 7.20 -11.54
C ASP A 90 19.04 6.39 -10.46
N TYR A 91 18.58 5.16 -10.22
CA TYR A 91 19.36 4.15 -9.48
C TYR A 91 18.94 2.71 -9.87
N GLY A 92 19.64 2.15 -10.85
CA GLY A 92 19.35 0.82 -11.41
C GLY A 92 17.87 0.69 -11.82
N TYR A 93 17.19 -0.35 -11.34
CA TYR A 93 15.78 -0.69 -11.51
C TYR A 93 14.90 -0.39 -10.27
N THR A 94 15.38 0.36 -9.27
CA THR A 94 14.59 0.67 -8.04
C THR A 94 13.91 2.03 -8.03
N HIS A 95 14.08 2.80 -9.11
CA HIS A 95 13.59 4.16 -9.26
C HIS A 95 12.06 4.21 -9.39
N LEU A 96 11.46 5.32 -8.98
CA LEU A 96 10.03 5.60 -9.21
C LEU A 96 9.79 6.14 -10.63
N VAL A 97 10.78 6.82 -11.19
CA VAL A 97 10.74 7.45 -12.52
C VAL A 97 11.93 6.95 -13.33
N ASP A 98 11.66 6.47 -14.55
CA ASP A 98 12.70 5.91 -15.42
C ASP A 98 13.55 6.99 -16.13
N GLN A 99 14.58 6.55 -16.87
CA GLN A 99 15.52 7.42 -17.59
C GLN A 99 14.87 8.29 -18.68
N HIS A 100 13.64 7.98 -19.07
CA HIS A 100 12.85 8.75 -20.02
C HIS A 100 11.81 9.62 -19.31
N PHE A 101 11.96 9.81 -18.00
CA PHE A 101 11.06 10.55 -17.13
C PHE A 101 9.64 9.99 -17.07
N ASN A 102 9.46 8.70 -17.38
CA ASN A 102 8.16 8.06 -17.26
C ASN A 102 7.94 7.53 -15.83
N PRO A 103 6.80 7.86 -15.20
CA PRO A 103 6.45 7.30 -13.90
C PRO A 103 6.12 5.80 -13.98
N LEU A 104 6.81 5.01 -13.17
CA LEU A 104 6.60 3.55 -13.04
C LEU A 104 5.45 3.22 -12.07
N PRO A 105 4.99 1.96 -11.96
CA PRO A 105 3.84 1.60 -11.13
C PRO A 105 3.96 2.08 -9.66
N ASP A 106 5.14 1.96 -9.06
CA ASP A 106 5.38 2.43 -7.68
C ASP A 106 5.24 3.95 -7.51
N TYR A 107 5.49 4.73 -8.56
CA TYR A 107 5.21 6.17 -8.54
C TYR A 107 3.72 6.42 -8.37
N TRP A 108 2.91 5.77 -9.20
CA TRP A 108 1.46 5.92 -9.18
C TRP A 108 0.86 5.43 -7.86
N PHE A 109 1.35 4.31 -7.31
CA PHE A 109 0.98 3.89 -5.95
C PHE A 109 1.33 4.97 -4.90
N SER A 110 2.52 5.56 -5.00
CA SER A 110 2.97 6.63 -4.09
C SER A 110 2.14 7.90 -4.21
N LEU A 111 1.75 8.28 -5.44
CA LEU A 111 0.90 9.44 -5.70
C LEU A 111 -0.50 9.23 -5.11
N VAL A 112 -1.14 8.09 -5.38
CA VAL A 112 -2.45 7.75 -4.80
C VAL A 112 -2.38 7.71 -3.28
N PHE A 113 -1.33 7.10 -2.70
CA PHE A 113 -1.10 7.09 -1.26
C PHE A 113 -1.01 8.52 -0.70
N LYS A 114 -0.17 9.38 -1.29
CA LYS A 114 0.02 10.76 -0.85
C LYS A 114 -1.28 11.57 -0.92
N ARG A 115 -2.10 11.35 -1.95
CA ARG A 115 -3.37 12.06 -2.16
C ARG A 115 -4.51 11.58 -1.25
N LEU A 116 -4.47 10.34 -0.75
CA LEU A 116 -5.61 9.75 -0.01
C LEU A 116 -5.30 9.43 1.45
N VAL A 117 -4.07 9.11 1.81
CA VAL A 117 -3.70 8.58 3.13
C VAL A 117 -3.13 9.71 3.99
N GLY A 118 -3.79 10.01 5.10
CA GLY A 118 -3.35 11.00 6.08
C GLY A 118 -2.39 10.41 7.13
N PRO A 119 -1.78 11.28 7.96
CA PRO A 119 -0.73 10.87 8.90
C PRO A 119 -1.25 10.05 10.08
N ARG A 120 -2.53 10.15 10.43
CA ARG A 120 -3.10 9.49 11.60
C ARG A 120 -3.50 8.06 11.28
N VAL A 121 -2.73 7.11 11.80
CA VAL A 121 -2.92 5.65 11.64
C VAL A 121 -4.12 5.18 12.46
N LEU A 122 -4.89 4.23 11.93
CA LEU A 122 -6.05 3.61 12.58
C LEU A 122 -5.88 2.10 12.65
N ALA A 123 -6.31 1.49 13.75
CA ALA A 123 -6.32 0.04 13.88
C ALA A 123 -7.43 -0.59 13.04
N VAL A 124 -7.12 -1.70 12.37
CA VAL A 124 -8.07 -2.51 11.60
C VAL A 124 -8.36 -3.81 12.33
N ARG A 125 -9.63 -4.19 12.42
CA ARG A 125 -10.07 -5.49 12.94
C ARG A 125 -10.91 -6.20 11.88
N VAL A 126 -10.55 -7.44 11.57
CA VAL A 126 -11.27 -8.27 10.61
C VAL A 126 -11.86 -9.48 11.32
N ALA A 127 -13.18 -9.63 11.23
CA ALA A 127 -13.87 -10.80 11.76
C ALA A 127 -13.42 -12.08 11.02
N GLY A 128 -13.16 -13.15 11.76
CA GLY A 128 -12.81 -14.47 11.19
C GLY A 128 -11.34 -14.68 10.78
N LEU A 129 -10.51 -13.63 10.74
CA LEU A 129 -9.05 -13.75 10.54
C LEU A 129 -8.27 -13.91 11.86
N GLN A 130 -8.89 -13.59 13.00
CA GLN A 130 -8.34 -13.85 14.33
C GLN A 130 -8.50 -15.33 14.74
N ARG A 131 -7.89 -16.24 13.98
CA ARG A 131 -7.57 -17.56 14.53
C ARG A 131 -6.29 -17.38 15.33
N LYS A 132 -6.27 -17.69 16.64
CA LYS A 132 -5.01 -17.85 17.35
C LYS A 132 -4.14 -18.83 16.54
N PRO A 133 -2.91 -18.47 16.16
CA PRO A 133 -2.03 -19.42 15.49
C PRO A 133 -1.90 -20.65 16.39
N ARG A 134 -2.15 -21.84 15.83
CA ARG A 134 -1.83 -23.08 16.55
C ARG A 134 -0.32 -23.06 16.84
N PRO A 135 0.15 -23.58 17.98
CA PRO A 135 1.59 -23.74 18.22
C PRO A 135 2.26 -24.39 17.00
N GLY A 136 3.30 -23.75 16.45
CA GLY A 136 4.00 -24.20 15.24
C GLY A 136 3.42 -23.75 13.88
N ARG A 137 2.27 -23.05 13.82
CA ARG A 137 1.67 -22.58 12.55
C ARG A 137 1.61 -21.05 12.49
N VAL A 138 2.54 -20.45 11.72
CA VAL A 138 2.47 -19.02 11.38
C VAL A 138 1.32 -18.79 10.39
N ILE A 139 0.25 -18.13 10.83
CA ILE A 139 -0.81 -17.66 9.93
C ILE A 139 -0.25 -16.47 9.18
N ARG A 140 0.11 -16.67 7.90
CA ARG A 140 0.55 -15.58 7.03
C ARG A 140 -0.62 -15.10 6.19
N ASP A 141 -1.13 -13.92 6.51
CA ASP A 141 -2.30 -13.37 5.84
C ASP A 141 -1.93 -12.85 4.45
N LYS A 142 -2.61 -13.39 3.43
CA LYS A 142 -2.48 -12.95 2.04
C LYS A 142 -3.43 -11.77 1.74
N LEU A 143 -4.28 -11.38 2.68
CA LEU A 143 -5.07 -10.16 2.59
C LEU A 143 -4.57 -9.19 3.65
N ARG A 144 -3.97 -8.06 3.24
CA ARG A 144 -3.51 -7.05 4.18
C ARG A 144 -4.36 -5.80 4.08
N ILE A 145 -4.75 -5.26 5.23
CA ILE A 145 -5.68 -4.13 5.32
C ILE A 145 -5.10 -3.14 6.31
N TYR A 146 -4.94 -1.90 5.86
CA TYR A 146 -4.46 -0.78 6.66
C TYR A 146 -5.46 0.37 6.57
N ALA A 147 -5.54 1.18 7.61
CA ALA A 147 -6.47 2.30 7.65
C ALA A 147 -5.81 3.52 8.27
N HIS A 148 -6.12 4.69 7.73
CA HIS A 148 -5.69 5.98 8.22
C HIS A 148 -6.87 6.96 8.13
N CYS A 149 -6.79 8.06 8.86
CA CYS A 149 -7.60 9.22 8.49
C CYS A 149 -7.27 9.64 7.06
N THR A 150 -8.27 10.12 6.32
CA THR A 150 -8.06 10.60 4.95
C THR A 150 -7.18 11.85 4.95
N SER A 151 -6.33 11.98 3.92
CA SER A 151 -5.43 13.14 3.77
C SER A 151 -6.21 14.47 3.78
N PHE A 152 -5.76 15.41 4.61
CA PHE A 152 -6.37 16.73 4.73
C PHE A 152 -6.02 17.67 3.55
N HIS A 153 -5.05 17.30 2.73
CA HIS A 153 -4.71 18.00 1.48
C HIS A 153 -5.68 17.68 0.34
N ASN A 154 -6.58 16.72 0.54
CA ASN A 154 -7.56 16.35 -0.47
C ASN A 154 -8.91 17.01 -0.17
N HIS A 155 -9.16 18.14 -0.82
CA HIS A 155 -10.36 18.94 -0.61
C HIS A 155 -11.66 18.25 -1.07
N ASN A 156 -11.59 17.13 -1.79
CA ASN A 156 -12.78 16.34 -2.17
C ASN A 156 -13.38 15.56 -0.98
N TYR A 157 -12.65 15.46 0.13
CA TYR A 157 -13.07 14.70 1.31
C TYR A 157 -13.15 15.57 2.56
N VAL A 158 -14.30 15.49 3.23
CA VAL A 158 -14.52 16.20 4.50
C VAL A 158 -13.66 15.61 5.61
N ARG A 159 -13.26 16.45 6.57
CA ARG A 159 -12.62 16.01 7.82
C ARG A 159 -13.48 14.96 8.51
N GLY A 160 -12.83 13.99 9.14
CA GLY A 160 -13.50 12.82 9.70
C GLY A 160 -13.65 11.65 8.71
N SER A 161 -13.24 11.80 7.45
CA SER A 161 -13.17 10.68 6.48
C SER A 161 -12.02 9.72 6.81
N ILE A 162 -12.19 8.45 6.42
CA ILE A 162 -11.21 7.39 6.64
C ILE A 162 -10.80 6.81 5.28
N THR A 163 -9.52 6.56 5.09
CA THR A 163 -8.98 5.85 3.92
C THR A 163 -8.49 4.48 4.37
N ILE A 164 -9.02 3.43 3.73
CA ILE A 164 -8.55 2.06 3.87
C ILE A 164 -7.76 1.72 2.60
N TYR A 165 -6.63 1.04 2.72
CA TYR A 165 -5.98 0.42 1.57
C TYR A 165 -5.75 -1.06 1.82
N ILE A 166 -5.98 -1.83 0.77
CA ILE A 166 -6.13 -3.27 0.81
C ILE A 166 -5.21 -3.89 -0.22
N ILE A 167 -4.41 -4.84 0.21
CA ILE A 167 -3.48 -5.61 -0.60
C ILE A 167 -4.00 -7.04 -0.66
N ASN A 168 -4.52 -7.47 -1.82
CA ASN A 168 -4.94 -8.85 -2.03
C ASN A 168 -3.85 -9.63 -2.75
N LEU A 169 -3.09 -10.44 -2.02
CA LEU A 169 -2.05 -11.34 -2.55
C LEU A 169 -2.61 -12.72 -2.94
N HIS A 170 -3.91 -12.95 -2.79
CA HIS A 170 -4.52 -14.20 -3.24
C HIS A 170 -4.67 -14.22 -4.76
N ARG A 171 -4.56 -15.42 -5.34
CA ARG A 171 -4.96 -15.73 -6.72
C ARG A 171 -6.48 -15.83 -6.91
N SER A 172 -7.26 -15.46 -5.89
CA SER A 172 -8.72 -15.44 -5.93
C SER A 172 -9.27 -14.11 -5.45
N ARG A 173 -10.46 -13.77 -5.97
CA ARG A 173 -11.21 -12.58 -5.58
C ARG A 173 -11.57 -12.64 -4.09
N LYS A 174 -11.44 -11.53 -3.37
CA LYS A 174 -11.88 -11.38 -1.98
C LYS A 174 -13.05 -10.41 -1.88
N LYS A 175 -14.01 -10.74 -1.02
CA LYS A 175 -15.20 -9.94 -0.75
C LYS A 175 -15.08 -9.39 0.66
N ILE A 176 -15.06 -8.07 0.79
CA ILE A 176 -14.86 -7.36 2.05
C ILE A 176 -16.12 -6.57 2.36
N LYS A 177 -16.73 -6.89 3.50
CA LYS A 177 -17.91 -6.18 4.01
C LYS A 177 -17.47 -5.25 5.12
N LEU A 178 -17.80 -3.97 4.97
CA LEU A 178 -17.65 -3.00 6.05
C LEU A 178 -18.67 -3.30 7.15
N ALA A 179 -18.25 -3.18 8.40
CA ALA A 179 -19.02 -3.53 9.58
C ALA A 179 -19.35 -2.31 10.45
N GLY A 180 -20.31 -2.48 11.37
CA GLY A 180 -20.72 -1.44 12.31
C GLY A 180 -21.15 -0.15 11.59
N THR A 181 -20.67 0.99 12.09
CA THR A 181 -20.98 2.33 11.57
C THR A 181 -20.47 2.57 10.14
N LEU A 182 -19.54 1.74 9.64
CA LEU A 182 -19.00 1.84 8.29
C LEU A 182 -19.93 1.22 7.24
N ARG A 183 -20.82 0.29 7.63
CA ARG A 183 -21.62 -0.53 6.70
C ARG A 183 -22.47 0.31 5.75
N ASN A 184 -23.09 1.38 6.26
CA ASN A 184 -24.06 2.20 5.52
C ASN A 184 -23.43 3.46 4.93
N LYS A 185 -22.13 3.44 4.64
CA LYS A 185 -21.42 4.59 4.07
C LYS A 185 -21.10 4.38 2.60
N THR A 186 -21.19 5.46 1.84
CA THR A 186 -20.68 5.53 0.46
C THR A 186 -19.16 5.43 0.49
N VAL A 187 -18.61 4.62 -0.40
CA VAL A 187 -17.17 4.39 -0.51
C VAL A 187 -16.69 4.84 -1.88
N HIS A 188 -15.66 5.65 -1.92
CA HIS A 188 -14.94 5.96 -3.15
C HIS A 188 -13.81 4.96 -3.34
N GLN A 189 -13.87 4.17 -4.41
CA GLN A 189 -12.87 3.18 -4.77
C GLN A 189 -11.81 3.78 -5.70
N TYR A 190 -10.57 3.39 -5.44
CA TYR A 190 -9.38 3.64 -6.24
C TYR A 190 -8.64 2.31 -6.39
N LEU A 191 -9.10 1.48 -7.32
CA LEU A 191 -8.55 0.15 -7.56
C LEU A 191 -7.44 0.24 -8.59
N LEU A 192 -6.21 -0.13 -8.22
CA LEU A 192 -5.07 -0.16 -9.11
C LEU A 192 -4.81 -1.58 -9.61
N GLN A 193 -4.74 -1.73 -10.93
CA GLN A 193 -4.50 -3.01 -11.60
C GLN A 193 -3.38 -2.85 -12.63
N PRO A 194 -2.65 -3.91 -12.99
CA PRO A 194 -1.73 -3.83 -14.12
C PRO A 194 -2.50 -3.46 -15.38
N TYR A 195 -1.88 -2.64 -16.24
CA TYR A 195 -2.41 -2.29 -17.55
C TYR A 195 -1.67 -3.07 -18.63
N GLY A 196 -2.40 -3.58 -19.63
CA GLY A 196 -1.86 -4.43 -20.69
C GLY A 196 -1.93 -5.92 -20.37
N THR A 197 -1.15 -6.74 -21.10
CA THR A 197 -1.20 -8.20 -21.06
C THR A 197 -0.17 -8.85 -20.13
N ASP A 198 0.82 -8.08 -19.67
CA ASP A 198 1.98 -8.60 -18.92
C ASP A 198 1.67 -8.96 -17.46
N GLY A 199 0.44 -8.69 -17.01
CA GLY A 199 -0.01 -9.00 -15.66
C GLY A 199 0.92 -8.42 -14.60
N LEU A 200 1.50 -9.26 -13.77
CA LEU A 200 2.39 -8.82 -12.67
C LEU A 200 3.67 -8.12 -13.16
N HIS A 201 4.12 -8.40 -14.38
CA HIS A 201 5.30 -7.79 -14.98
C HIS A 201 5.01 -6.42 -15.63
N ALA A 202 3.73 -5.99 -15.67
CA ALA A 202 3.37 -4.73 -16.31
C ALA A 202 4.12 -3.54 -15.70
N ARG A 203 4.71 -2.69 -16.56
CA ARG A 203 5.34 -1.42 -16.18
C ARG A 203 4.36 -0.23 -16.25
N SER A 204 3.09 -0.50 -16.52
CA SER A 204 1.99 0.46 -16.52
C SER A 204 0.88 -0.02 -15.59
N VAL A 205 0.17 0.93 -15.00
CA VAL A 205 -0.94 0.68 -14.08
C VAL A 205 -2.18 1.43 -14.55
N GLN A 206 -3.36 0.88 -14.26
CA GLN A 206 -4.64 1.55 -14.45
C GLN A 206 -5.33 1.76 -13.11
N LEU A 207 -6.04 2.88 -13.00
CA LEU A 207 -6.90 3.24 -11.88
C LEU A 207 -8.36 3.09 -12.30
N ASN A 208 -9.10 2.18 -11.66
CA ASN A 208 -10.52 1.94 -11.94
C ASN A 208 -10.81 1.63 -13.44
N GLY A 209 -9.83 1.06 -14.17
CA GLY A 209 -9.95 0.74 -15.59
C GLY A 209 -9.34 1.77 -16.55
N GLU A 210 -8.90 2.92 -16.07
CA GLU A 210 -8.25 3.95 -16.88
C GLU A 210 -6.73 3.94 -16.68
N LYS A 211 -5.95 3.87 -17.76
CA LYS A 211 -4.48 3.88 -17.70
C LYS A 211 -3.99 5.18 -17.06
N LEU A 212 -3.09 5.08 -16.08
CA LEU A 212 -2.45 6.25 -15.49
C LEU A 212 -1.24 6.67 -16.33
N LEU A 213 -1.27 7.93 -16.77
CA LEU A 213 -0.22 8.62 -17.49
C LEU A 213 -0.22 10.09 -17.04
N MET A 214 0.93 10.76 -17.14
CA MET A 214 0.95 12.21 -17.10
C MET A 214 0.10 12.76 -18.25
N VAL A 215 -0.59 13.89 -18.05
CA VAL A 215 -1.35 14.54 -19.13
C VAL A 215 -0.37 15.22 -20.10
N ASP A 216 0.65 15.85 -19.53
CA ASP A 216 1.78 16.50 -20.20
C ASP A 216 2.96 16.55 -19.20
N ASN A 217 4.03 17.27 -19.51
CA ASN A 217 5.23 17.34 -18.67
C ASN A 217 5.02 18.04 -17.32
N GLU A 218 3.91 18.75 -17.12
CA GLU A 218 3.65 19.59 -15.95
C GLU A 218 2.40 19.17 -15.18
N THR A 219 1.54 18.34 -15.78
CA THR A 219 0.19 18.09 -15.28
C THR A 219 -0.04 16.62 -14.91
N PHE A 220 -0.35 16.39 -13.63
CA PHE A 220 -0.82 15.09 -13.15
C PHE A 220 -2.22 14.75 -13.65
N PRO A 221 -2.53 13.47 -13.91
CA PRO A 221 -3.89 13.06 -14.24
C PRO A 221 -4.82 13.26 -13.04
N GLU A 222 -6.09 13.48 -13.33
CA GLU A 222 -7.12 13.44 -12.30
C GLU A 222 -7.29 12.00 -11.77
N LEU A 223 -7.21 11.82 -10.45
CA LEU A 223 -7.47 10.52 -9.81
C LEU A 223 -8.97 10.37 -9.57
N LYS A 224 -9.70 9.88 -10.58
CA LYS A 224 -11.16 9.71 -10.52
C LYS A 224 -11.58 8.50 -9.69
N PRO A 225 -12.39 8.67 -8.62
CA PRO A 225 -12.92 7.55 -7.85
C PRO A 225 -14.09 6.87 -8.57
N GLN A 226 -14.24 5.56 -8.34
CA GLN A 226 -15.49 4.86 -8.60
C GLN A 226 -16.36 4.84 -7.34
N THR A 227 -17.58 5.36 -7.42
CA THR A 227 -18.50 5.40 -6.27
C THR A 227 -19.18 4.06 -6.04
N LEU A 228 -18.94 3.45 -4.87
CA LEU A 228 -19.67 2.30 -4.37
C LEU A 228 -20.78 2.76 -3.44
N ARG A 229 -22.02 2.36 -3.75
CA ARG A 229 -23.21 2.66 -2.92
C ARG A 229 -23.07 2.09 -1.52
N ALA A 230 -23.73 2.72 -0.55
CA ALA A 230 -23.78 2.24 0.83
C ALA A 230 -24.19 0.76 0.92
N GLY A 231 -23.55 0.00 1.81
CA GLY A 231 -23.79 -1.44 1.98
C GLY A 231 -23.19 -2.33 0.88
N LYS A 232 -22.65 -1.76 -0.21
CA LYS A 232 -22.02 -2.55 -1.28
C LYS A 232 -20.78 -3.24 -0.72
N THR A 233 -20.66 -4.54 -1.01
CA THR A 233 -19.46 -5.32 -0.69
C THR A 233 -18.31 -4.89 -1.59
N ILE A 234 -17.15 -4.59 -1.00
CA ILE A 234 -15.93 -4.31 -1.74
C ILE A 234 -15.43 -5.62 -2.35
N ALA A 235 -15.28 -5.66 -3.67
CA ALA A 235 -14.77 -6.81 -4.39
C ALA A 235 -13.33 -6.54 -4.82
N MET A 236 -12.37 -7.17 -4.14
CA MET A 236 -10.94 -7.12 -4.48
C MET A 236 -10.61 -8.20 -5.50
N PRO A 237 -10.22 -7.87 -6.74
CA PRO A 237 -9.73 -8.87 -7.68
C PRO A 237 -8.45 -9.57 -7.17
N PRO A 238 -8.10 -10.74 -7.73
CA PRO A 238 -6.84 -11.42 -7.41
C PRO A 238 -5.63 -10.52 -7.63
N MET A 239 -4.63 -10.56 -6.74
CA MET A 239 -3.33 -9.88 -6.94
C MET A 239 -3.50 -8.40 -7.30
N THR A 240 -4.23 -7.66 -6.46
CA THR A 240 -4.48 -6.23 -6.66
C THR A 240 -4.28 -5.42 -5.38
N ILE A 241 -4.14 -4.10 -5.57
CA ILE A 241 -4.10 -3.11 -4.50
C ILE A 241 -5.22 -2.10 -4.75
N GLY A 242 -5.98 -1.77 -3.71
CA GLY A 242 -7.05 -0.78 -3.82
C GLY A 242 -7.09 0.13 -2.61
N PHE A 243 -7.44 1.40 -2.83
CA PHE A 243 -7.74 2.39 -1.80
C PHE A 243 -9.24 2.67 -1.79
N TYR A 244 -9.79 2.87 -0.59
CA TYR A 244 -11.21 2.98 -0.32
C TYR A 244 -11.43 4.10 0.67
N VAL A 245 -11.94 5.23 0.20
CA VAL A 245 -12.28 6.36 1.06
C VAL A 245 -13.72 6.25 1.52
N ILE A 246 -13.92 6.08 2.82
CA ILE A 246 -15.23 6.05 3.45
C ILE A 246 -15.60 7.48 3.83
N ARG A 247 -16.50 8.07 3.05
CA ARG A 247 -16.91 9.46 3.19
C ARG A 247 -17.93 9.62 4.31
N ASN A 248 -17.98 10.82 4.89
CA ASN A 248 -19.05 11.24 5.82
C ASN A 248 -19.28 10.25 6.98
N ILE A 249 -18.21 9.57 7.42
CA ILE A 249 -18.22 8.75 8.63
C ILE A 249 -18.05 9.60 9.89
N ASN A 250 -17.52 10.81 9.73
CA ASN A 250 -17.34 11.78 10.82
C ASN A 250 -16.55 11.18 11.99
N ALA A 251 -15.52 10.38 11.70
CA ALA A 251 -14.75 9.68 12.71
C ALA A 251 -14.03 10.68 13.62
N TYR A 252 -14.29 10.61 14.94
CA TYR A 252 -13.80 11.59 15.91
C TYR A 252 -12.29 11.78 15.85
N ALA A 253 -11.53 10.68 15.76
CA ALA A 253 -10.08 10.71 15.63
C ALA A 253 -9.58 11.45 14.38
N CYS A 254 -10.40 11.55 13.33
CA CYS A 254 -10.01 12.11 12.03
C CYS A 254 -10.56 13.53 11.78
N ARG A 255 -11.16 14.17 12.79
CA ARG A 255 -11.67 15.55 12.67
C ARG A 255 -10.63 16.63 12.98
N ARG A 256 -9.59 16.25 13.73
CA ARG A 256 -8.55 17.14 14.22
C ARG A 256 -7.34 17.10 13.30
#